data_AF-A0A2A5C6M8-F1
#
_entry.id   AF-A0A2A5C6M8-F1
#
_cell.length_a   1.000
_cell.length_b   1.000
_cell.length_c   1.000
_cell.angle_alpha   90.00
_cell.angle_beta   90.00
_cell.angle_gamma   90.00
#
_symmetry.space_group_name_H-M   'P 1'
#
loop_
_entity.id
_entity.type
_entity.pdbx_description
1 polymer ?
#
loop_
_entity_poly.entity_id
_entity_poly.type
_entity_poly.pdbx_seq_one_letter_code
_entity_poly.pdbx_strand_id
1 'polypeptide(L)'
;MKRHEYWRMQYRMDRYLETASIKEIEKRSKEINFNLLTISDNGKLSMLTDSGGVEWMKLATHILEEAVLRGLDYGALELMDNLPKISHPEPPRGLSILKGQSLPVQPYLVRIGQRQHIINAYSQGLIRIAPAASYSDPSLNVAINDDELKVQTIRSRKGVVMQRVDERTGAKIGPTFQPLNDLTYTRSLDDNFFVLCLTQKYQPRLLDDFAGDGLLIITNPLRFQKRLERAVKTVRPDIKMTASAIVYFDPYKPDPTDIPCHLAKDFSYWYQQEFRMVWTKPGLSLDEKPFFVELGTLEGIASMYVFPK
;
A
#
# COMPACT_ATOMS: atom_id res chain seq x y z
N MET A 1 -34.37 4.21 1.01
CA MET A 1 -33.24 4.59 1.89
C MET A 1 -32.13 5.14 1.02
N LYS A 2 -31.62 6.33 1.30
CA LYS A 2 -30.48 6.93 0.59
C LYS A 2 -29.21 6.14 0.92
N ARG A 3 -28.23 6.14 0.02
CA ARG A 3 -27.00 5.34 0.16
C ARG A 3 -26.25 5.62 1.48
N HIS A 4 -26.11 6.89 1.85
CA HIS A 4 -25.42 7.26 3.10
C HIS A 4 -26.20 6.83 4.36
N GLU A 5 -27.54 6.82 4.32
CA GLU A 5 -28.37 6.32 5.44
C GLU A 5 -28.14 4.82 5.64
N TYR A 6 -28.06 4.06 4.55
CA TYR A 6 -27.75 2.64 4.59
C TYR A 6 -26.36 2.38 5.19
N TRP A 7 -25.32 3.11 4.76
CA TRP A 7 -23.97 2.96 5.31
C TRP A 7 -23.88 3.32 6.80
N ARG A 8 -24.58 4.38 7.24
CA ARG A 8 -24.68 4.72 8.67
C ARG A 8 -25.35 3.61 9.47
N MET A 9 -26.42 3.03 8.94
CA MET A 9 -27.09 1.88 9.56
C MET A 9 -26.13 0.68 9.67
N GLN A 10 -25.40 0.35 8.60
CA GLN A 10 -24.40 -0.72 8.63
C GLN A 10 -23.32 -0.48 9.69
N TYR A 11 -22.81 0.75 9.79
CA TYR A 11 -21.84 1.10 10.82
C TYR A 11 -22.40 0.98 12.24
N ARG A 12 -23.66 1.37 12.47
CA ARG A 12 -24.31 1.21 13.78
C ARG A 12 -24.52 -0.25 14.16
N MET A 13 -24.75 -1.14 13.19
CA MET A 13 -24.86 -2.59 13.44
C MET A 13 -23.53 -3.20 13.90
N ASP A 14 -22.41 -2.69 13.40
CA ASP A 14 -21.07 -3.10 13.81
C ASP A 14 -20.15 -1.88 13.98
N ARG A 15 -20.26 -1.23 15.15
CA ARG A 15 -19.52 -0.01 15.50
C ARG A 15 -18.04 -0.33 15.81
N TYR A 16 -17.28 -0.71 14.80
CA TYR A 16 -15.90 -1.19 14.94
C TYR A 16 -14.87 -0.12 15.34
N LEU A 17 -15.23 1.17 15.36
CA LEU A 17 -14.36 2.24 15.87
C LEU A 17 -14.76 2.70 17.29
N GLU A 18 -15.66 2.00 17.97
CA GLU A 18 -16.20 2.40 19.27
C GLU A 18 -15.12 2.68 20.32
N THR A 19 -14.05 1.87 20.37
CA THR A 19 -12.95 2.07 21.32
C THR A 19 -11.75 2.80 20.74
N ALA A 20 -11.77 3.18 19.45
CA ALA A 20 -10.70 3.93 18.85
C ALA A 20 -10.56 5.31 19.53
N SER A 21 -9.35 5.75 19.79
CA SER A 21 -9.08 7.12 20.24
C SER A 21 -9.41 8.14 19.14
N ILE A 22 -9.56 9.41 19.51
CA ILE A 22 -9.76 10.50 18.54
C ILE A 22 -8.61 10.55 17.54
N LYS A 23 -7.37 10.43 18.00
CA LYS A 23 -6.18 10.42 17.14
C LYS A 23 -6.18 9.29 16.11
N GLU A 24 -6.66 8.10 16.49
CA GLU A 24 -6.80 6.98 15.55
C GLU A 24 -7.88 7.22 14.51
N ILE A 25 -9.00 7.85 14.90
CA ILE A 25 -10.06 8.26 13.98
C ILE A 25 -9.56 9.32 12.99
N GLU A 26 -8.81 10.31 13.47
CA GLU A 26 -8.20 11.36 12.62
C GLU A 26 -7.20 10.77 11.64
N LYS A 27 -6.27 9.93 12.12
CA LYS A 27 -5.30 9.22 11.27
C LYS A 27 -6.03 8.43 10.17
N ARG A 28 -7.03 7.64 10.56
CA ARG A 28 -7.83 6.84 9.63
C ARG A 28 -8.60 7.71 8.63
N SER A 29 -9.14 8.84 9.08
CA SER A 29 -9.81 9.80 8.19
C SER A 29 -8.85 10.34 7.13
N LYS A 30 -7.62 10.72 7.54
CA LYS A 30 -6.59 11.23 6.63
C LYS A 30 -6.24 10.17 5.58
N GLU A 31 -6.06 8.92 5.96
CA GLU A 31 -5.77 7.80 5.05
C GLU A 31 -6.91 7.50 4.08
N ILE A 32 -8.15 7.43 4.56
CA ILE A 32 -9.34 7.22 3.71
C ILE A 32 -9.48 8.34 2.69
N ASN A 33 -9.36 9.60 3.13
CA ASN A 33 -9.47 10.76 2.27
C ASN A 33 -8.32 10.80 1.25
N PHE A 34 -7.09 10.46 1.66
CA PHE A 34 -5.97 10.39 0.75
C PHE A 34 -6.14 9.36 -0.36
N ASN A 35 -6.73 8.20 -0.05
CA ASN A 35 -7.06 7.17 -1.04
C ASN A 35 -8.24 7.54 -1.94
N LEU A 36 -9.21 8.30 -1.43
CA LEU A 36 -10.36 8.77 -2.21
C LEU A 36 -9.95 9.81 -3.26
N LEU A 37 -8.88 10.57 -3.00
CA LEU A 37 -8.42 11.66 -3.84
C LEU A 37 -7.46 11.20 -4.97
N THR A 38 -7.72 11.72 -6.16
CA THR A 38 -6.89 11.50 -7.35
C THR A 38 -6.71 12.80 -8.15
N ILE A 39 -5.93 12.74 -9.22
CA ILE A 39 -5.74 13.84 -10.16
C ILE A 39 -6.45 13.47 -11.46
N SER A 40 -7.40 14.32 -11.88
CA SER A 40 -8.13 14.16 -13.13
C SER A 40 -7.29 14.56 -14.34
N ASP A 41 -7.74 14.23 -15.55
CA ASP A 41 -7.02 14.49 -16.81
C ASP A 41 -6.75 15.98 -17.07
N ASN A 42 -7.51 16.88 -16.45
CA ASN A 42 -7.28 18.33 -16.52
C ASN A 42 -6.33 18.86 -15.42
N GLY A 43 -5.68 17.97 -14.67
CA GLY A 43 -4.73 18.31 -13.62
C GLY A 43 -5.36 18.74 -12.29
N LYS A 44 -6.68 18.71 -12.15
CA LYS A 44 -7.37 19.10 -10.91
C LYS A 44 -7.56 17.91 -9.98
N LEU A 45 -7.61 18.21 -8.68
CA LEU A 45 -8.03 17.27 -7.66
C LEU A 45 -9.45 16.76 -7.98
N SER A 46 -9.63 15.46 -7.92
CA SER A 46 -10.90 14.78 -8.13
C SER A 46 -11.05 13.64 -7.13
N MET A 47 -12.25 13.10 -7.03
CA MET A 47 -12.52 11.88 -6.27
C MET A 47 -12.55 10.68 -7.20
N LEU A 48 -12.13 9.54 -6.70
CA LEU A 48 -12.37 8.26 -7.37
C LEU A 48 -13.85 7.94 -7.36
N THR A 49 -14.40 7.63 -8.53
CA THR A 49 -15.82 7.31 -8.73
C THR A 49 -16.05 5.86 -9.14
N ASP A 50 -14.99 5.06 -9.23
CA ASP A 50 -15.08 3.63 -9.50
C ASP A 50 -15.53 2.85 -8.23
N SER A 51 -15.60 1.53 -8.33
CA SER A 51 -16.00 0.67 -7.20
C SER A 51 -15.09 0.85 -5.98
N GLY A 52 -13.79 1.12 -6.19
CA GLY A 52 -12.86 1.45 -5.10
C GLY A 52 -13.24 2.77 -4.42
N GLY A 53 -13.53 3.80 -5.22
CA GLY A 53 -14.04 5.08 -4.73
C GLY A 53 -15.31 4.95 -3.87
N VAL A 54 -16.24 4.08 -4.25
CA VAL A 54 -17.47 3.81 -3.48
C VAL A 54 -17.17 3.22 -2.10
N GLU A 55 -16.21 2.31 -2.00
CA GLU A 55 -15.78 1.74 -0.73
C GLU A 55 -15.12 2.79 0.18
N TRP A 56 -14.30 3.68 -0.38
CA TRP A 56 -13.72 4.81 0.37
C TRP A 56 -14.79 5.78 0.89
N MET A 57 -15.78 6.13 0.05
CA MET A 57 -16.91 6.97 0.47
C MET A 57 -17.74 6.32 1.59
N LYS A 58 -17.90 5.00 1.57
CA LYS A 58 -18.55 4.25 2.66
C LYS A 58 -17.75 4.39 3.95
N LEU A 59 -16.45 4.14 3.92
CA LEU A 59 -15.58 4.28 5.10
C LEU A 59 -15.55 5.72 5.64
N ALA A 60 -15.51 6.73 4.77
CA ALA A 60 -15.62 8.14 5.16
C ALA A 60 -16.98 8.42 5.86
N THR A 61 -18.07 7.82 5.36
CA THR A 61 -19.39 7.92 6.01
C THR A 61 -19.39 7.30 7.40
N HIS A 62 -18.69 6.18 7.61
CA HIS A 62 -18.55 5.55 8.93
C HIS A 62 -17.78 6.45 9.91
N ILE A 63 -16.72 7.14 9.46
CA ILE A 63 -15.98 8.10 10.29
C ILE A 63 -16.87 9.25 10.73
N LEU A 64 -17.63 9.85 9.81
CA LEU A 64 -18.57 10.93 10.12
C LEU A 64 -19.66 10.47 11.08
N GLU A 65 -20.15 9.24 10.91
CA GLU A 65 -21.14 8.66 11.82
C GLU A 65 -20.57 8.42 13.22
N GLU A 66 -19.32 7.94 13.33
CA GLU A 66 -18.64 7.79 14.61
C GLU A 66 -18.47 9.12 15.33
N ALA A 67 -18.15 10.20 14.60
CA ALA A 67 -18.08 11.54 15.16
C ALA A 67 -19.44 11.99 15.74
N VAL A 68 -20.53 11.76 15.01
CA VAL A 68 -21.90 12.05 15.47
C VAL A 68 -22.24 11.24 16.72
N LEU A 69 -21.94 9.95 16.75
CA LEU A 69 -22.23 9.07 17.90
C LEU A 69 -21.42 9.45 19.15
N ARG A 70 -20.27 10.11 18.98
CA ARG A 70 -19.46 10.67 20.08
C ARG A 70 -19.88 12.07 20.50
N GLY A 71 -20.85 12.68 19.82
CA GLY A 71 -21.26 14.06 20.07
C GLY A 71 -20.15 15.08 19.77
N LEU A 72 -19.28 14.79 18.81
CA LEU A 72 -18.23 15.72 18.40
C LEU A 72 -18.82 16.86 17.57
N ASP A 73 -18.35 18.08 17.83
CA ASP A 73 -18.72 19.25 17.05
C ASP A 73 -18.18 19.16 15.61
N TYR A 74 -18.84 19.88 14.70
CA TYR A 74 -18.36 20.01 13.33
C TYR A 74 -16.97 20.66 13.30
N GLY A 75 -16.01 20.01 12.64
CA GLY A 75 -14.63 20.47 12.57
C GLY A 75 -13.75 20.09 13.77
N ALA A 76 -14.27 19.34 14.74
CA ALA A 76 -13.49 18.85 15.88
C ALA A 76 -12.48 17.75 15.51
N LEU A 77 -12.59 17.17 14.31
CA LEU A 77 -11.65 16.18 13.79
C LEU A 77 -10.81 16.80 12.68
N GLU A 78 -9.50 16.56 12.73
CA GLU A 78 -8.62 16.79 11.60
C GLU A 78 -8.85 15.72 10.52
N LEU A 79 -9.75 16.01 9.57
CA LEU A 79 -10.13 15.04 8.56
C LEU A 79 -9.16 14.96 7.38
N MET A 80 -8.34 16.00 7.16
CA MET A 80 -7.48 16.11 5.97
C MET A 80 -6.34 17.12 6.19
N ASP A 81 -5.10 16.68 6.01
CA ASP A 81 -3.88 17.51 6.05
C ASP A 81 -2.91 17.19 4.90
N ASN A 82 -2.92 15.95 4.42
CA ASN A 82 -2.08 15.47 3.33
C ASN A 82 -2.87 15.39 2.02
N LEU A 83 -2.97 16.49 1.29
CA LEU A 83 -3.53 16.46 -0.07
C LEU A 83 -2.49 15.94 -1.08
N PRO A 84 -2.90 15.18 -2.11
CA PRO A 84 -2.03 14.90 -3.24
C PRO A 84 -1.47 16.21 -3.79
N LYS A 85 -0.19 16.22 -4.16
CA LYS A 85 0.43 17.42 -4.69
C LYS A 85 -0.24 17.82 -6.01
N ILE A 86 -0.89 18.98 -6.01
CA ILE A 86 -1.47 19.59 -7.21
C ILE A 86 -0.50 20.69 -7.64
N SER A 87 -0.09 20.70 -8.91
CA SER A 87 0.47 21.91 -9.51
C SER A 87 -0.66 22.62 -10.26
N HIS A 88 -0.83 23.91 -9.95
CA HIS A 88 -1.70 24.82 -10.67
C HIS A 88 -0.95 26.16 -10.80
N PRO A 89 -1.00 26.85 -11.95
CA PRO A 89 -1.78 26.57 -13.16
C PRO A 89 -1.18 25.48 -14.07
N GLU A 90 0.09 25.14 -13.90
CA GLU A 90 0.78 24.16 -14.74
C GLU A 90 0.31 22.72 -14.47
N PRO A 91 0.13 21.87 -15.50
CA PRO A 91 -0.32 20.50 -15.32
C PRO A 91 0.62 19.70 -14.40
N PRO A 92 0.09 18.87 -13.49
CA PRO A 92 0.84 17.95 -12.64
C PRO A 92 1.97 17.24 -13.38
N ARG A 93 3.13 17.12 -12.74
CA ARG A 93 4.32 16.50 -13.36
C ARG A 93 4.00 15.11 -13.90
N GLY A 94 3.16 14.35 -13.20
CA GLY A 94 2.72 13.03 -13.66
C GLY A 94 1.82 13.01 -14.89
N LEU A 95 1.15 14.10 -15.24
CA LEU A 95 0.48 14.24 -16.54
C LEU A 95 1.49 14.67 -17.60
N SER A 96 2.31 15.67 -17.28
CA SER A 96 3.29 16.27 -18.18
C SER A 96 4.34 15.27 -18.68
N ILE A 97 4.76 14.31 -17.84
CA ILE A 97 5.76 13.29 -18.20
C ILE A 97 5.29 12.38 -19.34
N LEU A 98 3.98 12.16 -19.50
CA LEU A 98 3.42 11.35 -20.57
C LEU A 98 3.39 12.07 -21.92
N LYS A 99 3.63 13.40 -21.95
CA LYS A 99 3.67 14.22 -23.17
C LYS A 99 2.43 14.05 -24.06
N GLY A 100 1.26 13.93 -23.44
CA GLY A 100 -0.02 13.73 -24.13
C GLY A 100 -0.25 12.30 -24.67
N GLN A 101 0.65 11.35 -24.40
CA GLN A 101 0.42 9.96 -24.75
C GLN A 101 -0.53 9.28 -23.77
N SER A 102 -1.47 8.50 -24.30
CA SER A 102 -2.36 7.67 -23.50
C SER A 102 -1.62 6.45 -22.94
N LEU A 103 -2.01 6.02 -21.75
CA LEU A 103 -1.53 4.76 -21.17
C LEU A 103 -2.08 3.56 -21.98
N PRO A 104 -1.39 2.41 -21.95
CA PRO A 104 -1.87 1.20 -22.63
C PRO A 104 -3.26 0.77 -22.15
N VAL A 105 -4.11 0.30 -23.07
CA VAL A 105 -5.44 -0.25 -22.75
C VAL A 105 -5.34 -1.65 -22.15
N GLN A 106 -4.34 -2.43 -22.57
CA GLN A 106 -4.06 -3.77 -22.05
C GLN A 106 -3.34 -3.71 -20.69
N PRO A 107 -3.37 -4.79 -19.87
CA PRO A 107 -2.64 -4.81 -18.60
C PRO A 107 -1.16 -4.45 -18.75
N TYR A 108 -0.71 -3.51 -17.94
CA TYR A 108 0.68 -3.04 -17.89
C TYR A 108 1.14 -2.94 -16.43
N LEU A 109 2.44 -2.80 -16.24
CA LEU A 109 3.04 -2.47 -14.94
C LEU A 109 3.88 -1.21 -15.09
N VAL A 110 3.98 -0.42 -14.04
CA VAL A 110 4.77 0.82 -14.05
C VAL A 110 5.80 0.79 -12.94
N ARG A 111 7.03 1.11 -13.29
CA ARG A 111 8.06 1.47 -12.31
C ARG A 111 8.24 2.98 -12.35
N ILE A 112 8.21 3.59 -11.18
CA ILE A 112 8.47 5.01 -10.97
C ILE A 112 9.84 5.11 -10.28
N GLY A 113 10.65 6.09 -10.66
CA GLY A 113 11.92 6.31 -10.00
C GLY A 113 12.75 7.41 -10.61
N GLN A 114 14.00 7.49 -10.16
CA GLN A 114 14.98 8.46 -10.63
C GLN A 114 15.37 8.20 -12.10
N ARG A 115 15.67 9.26 -12.85
CA ARG A 115 15.75 9.27 -14.31
C ARG A 115 16.83 8.31 -14.77
N GLN A 116 17.98 8.35 -14.12
CA GLN A 116 19.11 7.49 -14.48
C GLN A 116 18.78 6.02 -14.21
N HIS A 117 18.04 5.71 -13.15
CA HIS A 117 17.61 4.34 -12.86
C HIS A 117 16.59 3.84 -13.88
N ILE A 118 15.67 4.70 -14.31
CA ILE A 118 14.68 4.37 -15.35
C ILE A 118 15.35 4.18 -16.71
N ILE A 119 16.33 5.02 -17.06
CA ILE A 119 17.14 4.86 -18.28
C ILE A 119 17.89 3.53 -18.27
N ASN A 120 18.61 3.21 -17.19
CA ASN A 120 19.37 1.95 -17.10
C ASN A 120 18.44 0.73 -17.11
N ALA A 121 17.28 0.82 -16.43
CA ALA A 121 16.27 -0.22 -16.47
C ALA A 121 15.73 -0.44 -17.88
N TYR A 122 15.48 0.61 -18.66
CA TYR A 122 15.00 0.48 -20.03
C TYR A 122 16.06 -0.06 -21.00
N SER A 123 17.25 0.55 -21.03
CA SER A 123 18.26 0.28 -22.05
C SER A 123 19.06 -1.00 -21.79
N GLN A 124 19.37 -1.29 -20.54
CA GLN A 124 20.20 -2.44 -20.13
C GLN A 124 19.38 -3.53 -19.45
N GLY A 125 18.14 -3.23 -19.04
CA GLY A 125 17.40 -4.13 -18.17
C GLY A 125 17.99 -4.21 -16.77
N LEU A 126 18.73 -3.18 -16.32
CA LEU A 126 19.37 -3.17 -15.00
C LEU A 126 18.32 -2.91 -13.91
N ILE A 127 17.96 -3.95 -13.15
CA ILE A 127 16.93 -3.90 -12.11
C ILE A 127 17.57 -4.14 -10.74
N ARG A 128 17.38 -3.18 -9.83
CA ARG A 128 17.69 -3.34 -8.40
C ARG A 128 16.56 -4.10 -7.72
N ILE A 129 16.91 -5.17 -7.02
CA ILE A 129 16.03 -5.93 -6.13
C ILE A 129 16.48 -5.68 -4.69
N ALA A 130 15.57 -5.26 -3.83
CA ALA A 130 15.87 -4.78 -2.49
C ALA A 130 15.30 -5.71 -1.42
N PRO A 131 15.98 -5.86 -0.27
CA PRO A 131 15.40 -6.52 0.90
C PRO A 131 14.22 -5.72 1.44
N ALA A 132 13.18 -6.40 1.91
CA ALA A 132 11.98 -5.82 2.51
C ALA A 132 12.33 -4.95 3.72
N ALA A 133 13.27 -5.40 4.55
CA ALA A 133 13.76 -4.63 5.70
C ALA A 133 14.24 -3.20 5.35
N SER A 134 14.77 -2.99 4.14
CA SER A 134 15.28 -1.66 3.73
C SER A 134 14.21 -0.60 3.53
N TYR A 135 12.93 -0.97 3.42
CA TYR A 135 11.82 -0.02 3.28
C TYR A 135 11.41 0.62 4.61
N SER A 136 11.89 0.09 5.74
CA SER A 136 11.68 0.67 7.07
C SER A 136 12.59 1.88 7.38
N ASP A 137 13.49 2.26 6.46
CA ASP A 137 14.45 3.36 6.65
C ASP A 137 13.73 4.72 6.81
N PRO A 138 13.88 5.42 7.96
CA PRO A 138 13.19 6.69 8.22
C PRO A 138 13.56 7.84 7.28
N SER A 139 14.65 7.72 6.52
CA SER A 139 15.05 8.72 5.51
C SER A 139 14.23 8.62 4.22
N LEU A 140 13.49 7.52 4.03
CA LEU A 140 12.60 7.33 2.90
C LEU A 140 11.36 8.24 3.02
N ASN A 141 10.84 8.66 1.87
CA ASN A 141 9.61 9.44 1.87
C ASN A 141 8.40 8.58 2.30
N VAL A 142 7.31 9.23 2.69
CA VAL A 142 6.09 8.57 3.20
C VAL A 142 5.48 7.55 2.22
N ALA A 143 5.67 7.72 0.91
CA ALA A 143 5.16 6.77 -0.08
C ALA A 143 5.99 5.47 -0.15
N ILE A 144 7.24 5.49 0.31
CA ILE A 144 8.18 4.36 0.27
C ILE A 144 8.40 3.75 1.66
N ASN A 145 8.41 4.58 2.71
CA ASN A 145 8.63 4.14 4.08
C ASN A 145 7.48 3.23 4.54
N ASP A 146 7.76 1.94 4.69
CA ASP A 146 6.82 0.90 5.11
C ASP A 146 7.55 -0.21 5.87
N ASP A 147 6.93 -0.75 6.92
CA ASP A 147 7.45 -1.91 7.65
C ASP A 147 6.92 -3.19 7.00
N GLU A 148 7.52 -3.53 5.85
CA GLU A 148 7.15 -4.67 5.01
C GLU A 148 7.20 -6.04 5.71
N LEU A 149 7.80 -6.10 6.90
CA LEU A 149 7.95 -7.31 7.69
C LEU A 149 6.88 -7.44 8.80
N LYS A 150 6.07 -6.40 9.02
CA LYS A 150 5.05 -6.38 10.07
C LYS A 150 3.68 -6.01 9.52
N VAL A 151 2.70 -6.79 9.95
CA VAL A 151 1.28 -6.51 9.71
C VAL A 151 0.61 -6.29 11.05
N GLN A 152 -0.11 -5.18 11.18
CA GLN A 152 -0.87 -4.86 12.38
C GLN A 152 -2.36 -4.78 12.06
N THR A 153 -3.17 -5.45 12.87
CA THR A 153 -4.63 -5.43 12.76
C THR A 153 -5.25 -5.22 14.14
N ILE A 154 -6.50 -4.80 14.13
CA ILE A 154 -7.29 -4.47 15.30
C ILE A 154 -8.52 -5.37 15.27
N ARG A 155 -8.68 -6.16 16.34
CA ARG A 155 -9.84 -7.03 16.53
C ARG A 155 -10.73 -6.44 17.60
N SER A 156 -12.04 -6.39 17.32
CA SER A 156 -13.00 -5.92 18.30
C SER A 156 -12.94 -6.73 19.59
N ARG A 157 -13.03 -6.05 20.74
CA ARG A 157 -13.20 -6.68 22.06
C ARG A 157 -14.50 -7.45 22.18
N LYS A 158 -15.50 -7.17 21.32
CA LYS A 158 -16.84 -7.78 21.37
C LYS A 158 -16.73 -9.28 21.18
N GLY A 159 -17.27 -10.03 22.15
CA GLY A 159 -17.24 -11.49 22.13
C GLY A 159 -15.88 -12.13 22.45
N VAL A 160 -14.87 -11.35 22.83
CA VAL A 160 -13.56 -11.88 23.25
C VAL A 160 -13.53 -12.10 24.75
N VAL A 161 -13.06 -13.28 25.15
CA VAL A 161 -12.86 -13.67 26.55
C VAL A 161 -11.40 -14.03 26.75
N MET A 162 -10.77 -13.44 27.75
CA MET A 162 -9.38 -13.68 28.12
C MET A 162 -9.30 -14.54 29.37
N GLN A 163 -8.29 -15.42 29.40
CA GLN A 163 -7.94 -16.23 30.56
C GLN A 163 -6.46 -16.01 30.85
N ARG A 164 -6.15 -15.59 32.09
CA ARG A 164 -4.77 -15.56 32.54
C ARG A 164 -4.27 -17.00 32.72
N VAL A 165 -3.06 -17.27 32.26
CA VAL A 165 -2.39 -18.56 32.43
C VAL A 165 -1.05 -18.36 33.14
N ASP A 166 -0.67 -19.33 33.94
CA ASP A 166 0.67 -19.44 34.51
C ASP A 166 1.64 -19.85 33.41
N GLU A 167 2.66 -19.05 33.14
CA GLU A 167 3.58 -19.27 32.02
C GLU A 167 4.40 -20.56 32.16
N ARG A 168 4.65 -21.03 33.39
CA ARG A 168 5.48 -22.21 33.65
C ARG A 168 4.70 -23.50 33.60
N THR A 169 3.46 -23.47 34.08
CA THR A 169 2.62 -24.68 34.26
C THR A 169 1.48 -24.77 33.25
N GLY A 170 1.15 -23.68 32.55
CA GLY A 170 -0.02 -23.57 31.69
C GLY A 170 -1.35 -23.53 32.45
N ALA A 171 -1.32 -23.53 33.79
CA ALA A 171 -2.52 -23.55 34.61
C ALA A 171 -3.31 -22.23 34.49
N LYS A 172 -4.63 -22.32 34.41
CA LYS A 172 -5.51 -21.14 34.39
C LYS A 172 -5.48 -20.45 35.75
N ILE A 173 -5.17 -19.15 35.76
CA ILE A 173 -5.14 -18.31 36.95
C ILE A 173 -6.40 -17.44 36.97
N GLY A 174 -7.24 -17.61 37.99
CA GLY A 174 -8.40 -16.76 38.24
C GLY A 174 -9.51 -16.88 37.17
N PRO A 175 -10.57 -16.06 37.29
CA PRO A 175 -11.69 -16.07 36.35
C PRO A 175 -11.30 -15.47 35.00
N THR A 176 -12.10 -15.81 33.98
CA THR A 176 -12.03 -15.16 32.69
C THR A 176 -12.47 -13.70 32.77
N PHE A 177 -11.94 -12.84 31.91
CA PHE A 177 -12.30 -11.41 31.84
C PHE A 177 -12.44 -10.93 30.40
N GLN A 178 -13.11 -9.79 30.21
CA GLN A 178 -13.20 -9.14 28.90
C GLN A 178 -12.15 -8.03 28.78
N PRO A 179 -11.53 -7.85 27.60
CA PRO A 179 -10.59 -6.75 27.40
C PRO A 179 -11.32 -5.40 27.41
N LEU A 180 -10.68 -4.38 27.99
CA LEU A 180 -11.23 -3.03 28.08
C LEU A 180 -11.27 -2.35 26.71
N ASN A 181 -10.27 -2.60 25.85
CA ASN A 181 -10.15 -2.04 24.52
C ASN A 181 -10.06 -3.15 23.48
N ASP A 182 -10.22 -2.77 22.22
CA ASP A 182 -9.91 -3.65 21.09
C ASP A 182 -8.45 -4.14 21.15
N LEU A 183 -8.21 -5.26 20.50
CA LEU A 183 -6.94 -5.99 20.57
C LEU A 183 -6.11 -5.73 19.33
N THR A 184 -4.88 -5.24 19.52
CA THR A 184 -3.91 -5.11 18.43
C THR A 184 -3.14 -6.41 18.26
N TYR A 185 -3.26 -7.02 17.09
CA TYR A 185 -2.47 -8.17 16.69
C TYR A 185 -1.36 -7.71 15.75
N THR A 186 -0.12 -8.00 16.13
CA THR A 186 1.05 -7.79 15.25
C THR A 186 1.56 -9.14 14.80
N ARG A 187 1.62 -9.35 13.49
CA ARG A 187 2.32 -10.46 12.88
C ARG A 187 3.63 -9.94 12.30
N SER A 188 4.74 -10.50 12.77
CA SER A 188 6.07 -10.18 12.27
C SER A 188 6.64 -11.36 11.51
N LEU A 189 7.43 -11.09 10.48
CA LEU A 189 8.26 -12.08 9.81
C LEU A 189 9.66 -12.05 10.41
N ASP A 190 10.16 -13.22 10.81
CA ASP A 190 11.54 -13.37 11.30
C ASP A 190 12.54 -13.41 10.15
N ASP A 191 12.10 -13.91 9.00
CA ASP A 191 12.88 -13.96 7.77
C ASP A 191 12.59 -12.75 6.88
N ASN A 192 13.66 -12.21 6.30
CA ASN A 192 13.56 -11.18 5.29
C ASN A 192 13.10 -11.77 3.95
N PHE A 193 12.74 -10.90 3.01
CA PHE A 193 12.50 -11.28 1.62
C PHE A 193 12.98 -10.19 0.69
N PHE A 194 13.27 -10.56 -0.55
CA PHE A 194 13.57 -9.59 -1.59
C PHE A 194 12.30 -9.18 -2.30
N VAL A 195 12.17 -7.90 -2.65
CA VAL A 195 10.98 -7.36 -3.29
C VAL A 195 11.33 -6.38 -4.41
N LEU A 196 10.55 -6.49 -5.48
CA LEU A 196 10.44 -5.53 -6.55
C LEU A 196 9.00 -5.03 -6.61
N CYS A 197 8.80 -3.75 -6.28
CA CYS A 197 7.50 -3.09 -6.31
C CYS A 197 7.27 -2.42 -7.66
N LEU A 198 6.07 -2.61 -8.21
CA LEU A 198 5.57 -1.99 -9.44
C LEU A 198 4.12 -1.53 -9.20
N THR A 199 3.60 -0.64 -10.03
CA THR A 199 2.20 -0.18 -9.98
C THR A 199 1.40 -0.77 -11.14
N GLN A 200 0.21 -1.28 -10.89
CA GLN A 200 -0.70 -1.83 -11.92
C GLN A 200 -1.52 -0.76 -12.62
N LYS A 201 -1.78 0.36 -11.95
CA LYS A 201 -2.58 1.47 -12.46
C LYS A 201 -1.90 2.79 -12.12
N TYR A 202 -1.27 3.40 -13.12
CA TYR A 202 -0.61 4.69 -12.93
C TYR A 202 -1.63 5.79 -12.67
N GLN A 203 -1.39 6.57 -11.61
CA GLN A 203 -2.07 7.84 -11.36
C GLN A 203 -1.04 8.96 -11.41
N PRO A 204 -1.37 10.14 -11.98
CA PRO A 204 -0.40 11.24 -12.11
C PRO A 204 0.28 11.65 -10.80
N ARG A 205 -0.47 11.63 -9.68
CA ARG A 205 0.07 11.95 -8.35
C ARG A 205 1.26 11.08 -7.94
N LEU A 206 1.33 9.83 -8.40
CA LEU A 206 2.37 8.89 -7.99
C LEU A 206 3.77 9.37 -8.37
N LEU A 207 3.93 10.13 -9.45
CA LEU A 207 5.26 10.64 -9.81
C LEU A 207 5.81 11.58 -8.73
N ASP A 208 4.98 12.45 -8.17
CA ASP A 208 5.39 13.36 -7.10
C ASP A 208 5.44 12.65 -5.74
N ASP A 209 4.48 11.77 -5.44
CA ASP A 209 4.45 10.99 -4.19
C ASP A 209 5.73 10.15 -4.02
N PHE A 210 6.23 9.55 -5.10
CA PHE A 210 7.49 8.78 -5.11
C PHE A 210 8.75 9.64 -5.35
N ALA A 211 8.62 10.96 -5.43
CA ALA A 211 9.71 11.88 -5.78
C ALA A 211 10.46 11.46 -7.07
N GLY A 212 9.72 10.94 -8.04
CA GLY A 212 10.25 10.46 -9.31
C GLY A 212 10.39 11.56 -10.38
N ASP A 213 11.16 11.24 -11.40
CA ASP A 213 11.41 12.02 -12.61
C ASP A 213 11.43 11.12 -13.87
N GLY A 214 11.14 9.83 -13.69
CA GLY A 214 11.03 8.84 -14.75
C GLY A 214 9.96 7.79 -14.49
N LEU A 215 9.38 7.30 -15.60
CA LEU A 215 8.44 6.18 -15.67
C LEU A 215 8.98 5.13 -16.64
N LEU A 216 8.91 3.87 -16.23
CA LEU A 216 9.06 2.71 -17.10
C LEU A 216 7.70 2.00 -17.15
N ILE A 217 7.03 2.08 -18.29
CA ILE A 217 5.75 1.41 -18.54
C ILE A 217 6.03 0.07 -19.22
N ILE A 218 5.86 -1.02 -18.49
CA ILE A 218 6.06 -2.39 -18.95
C ILE A 218 4.77 -2.86 -19.63
N THR A 219 4.77 -2.85 -20.97
CA THR A 219 3.60 -3.15 -21.81
C THR A 219 3.37 -4.65 -22.02
N ASN A 220 4.37 -5.48 -21.71
CA ASN A 220 4.24 -6.94 -21.66
C ASN A 220 4.75 -7.51 -20.32
N PRO A 221 3.92 -7.46 -19.26
CA PRO A 221 4.29 -7.91 -17.92
C PRO A 221 4.77 -9.36 -17.87
N LEU A 222 4.16 -10.26 -18.65
CA LEU A 222 4.53 -11.68 -18.66
C LEU A 222 5.93 -11.91 -19.21
N ARG A 223 6.28 -11.24 -20.31
CA ARG A 223 7.64 -11.33 -20.89
C ARG A 223 8.68 -10.69 -19.98
N PHE A 224 8.35 -9.57 -19.34
CA PHE A 224 9.20 -8.95 -18.32
C PHE A 224 9.46 -9.90 -17.14
N GLN A 225 8.40 -10.47 -16.55
CA GLN A 225 8.50 -11.42 -15.44
C GLN A 225 9.37 -12.63 -15.80
N LYS A 226 9.19 -13.24 -16.98
CA LYS A 226 10.02 -14.37 -17.43
C LYS A 226 11.50 -14.01 -17.58
N ARG A 227 11.82 -12.81 -18.08
CA ARG A 227 13.21 -12.35 -18.20
C ARG A 227 13.81 -12.10 -16.82
N LEU A 228 13.05 -11.46 -15.93
CA LEU A 228 13.46 -11.18 -14.57
C LEU A 228 13.73 -12.48 -13.79
N GLU A 229 12.81 -13.43 -13.84
CA GLU A 229 12.94 -14.73 -13.16
C GLU A 229 14.21 -15.47 -13.59
N ARG A 230 14.50 -15.49 -14.91
CA ARG A 230 15.73 -16.09 -15.44
C ARG A 230 16.98 -15.37 -14.94
N ALA A 231 17.00 -14.04 -14.98
CA ALA A 231 18.14 -13.25 -14.55
C ALA A 231 18.40 -13.40 -13.05
N VAL A 232 17.34 -13.40 -12.22
CA VAL A 232 17.46 -13.65 -10.78
C VAL A 232 17.95 -15.06 -10.51
N LYS A 233 17.43 -16.09 -11.20
CA LYS A 233 17.88 -17.47 -11.00
C LYS A 233 19.36 -17.67 -11.33
N THR A 234 19.93 -16.87 -12.22
CA THR A 234 21.38 -16.87 -12.50
C THR A 234 22.20 -16.29 -11.34
N VAL A 235 21.73 -15.21 -10.71
CA VAL A 235 22.47 -14.51 -9.64
C VAL A 235 22.21 -15.11 -8.25
N ARG A 236 20.97 -15.51 -8.00
CA ARG A 236 20.46 -16.07 -6.75
C ARG A 236 19.61 -17.32 -7.05
N PRO A 237 20.23 -18.47 -7.36
CA PRO A 237 19.50 -19.72 -7.61
C PRO A 237 18.80 -20.28 -6.37
N ASP A 238 19.14 -19.77 -5.18
CA ASP A 238 18.67 -20.25 -3.88
C ASP A 238 17.32 -19.69 -3.42
N ILE A 239 16.79 -18.66 -4.11
CA ILE A 239 15.54 -17.99 -3.75
C ILE A 239 14.42 -18.30 -4.76
N LYS A 240 13.17 -18.32 -4.29
CA LYS A 240 11.99 -18.64 -5.11
C LYS A 240 11.13 -17.41 -5.33
N MET A 241 10.71 -17.20 -6.58
CA MET A 241 9.88 -16.04 -6.94
C MET A 241 8.39 -16.33 -6.77
N THR A 242 7.64 -15.36 -6.24
CA THR A 242 6.18 -15.24 -6.33
C THR A 242 5.85 -13.84 -6.86
N ALA A 243 4.82 -13.70 -7.69
CA ALA A 243 4.41 -12.41 -8.23
C ALA A 243 2.89 -12.25 -8.15
N SER A 244 2.42 -11.15 -7.55
CA SER A 244 0.98 -10.89 -7.40
C SER A 244 0.69 -9.41 -7.16
N ALA A 245 -0.55 -9.02 -7.45
CA ALA A 245 -1.14 -7.80 -6.90
C ALA A 245 -1.19 -7.88 -5.37
N ILE A 246 -1.03 -6.72 -4.72
CA ILE A 246 -1.09 -6.60 -3.27
C ILE A 246 -2.53 -6.70 -2.76
N VAL A 247 -2.69 -7.42 -1.64
CA VAL A 247 -3.91 -7.41 -0.85
C VAL A 247 -3.82 -6.25 0.15
N TYR A 248 -4.59 -5.21 -0.11
CA TYR A 248 -4.73 -4.11 0.84
C TYR A 248 -5.70 -4.48 1.95
N PHE A 249 -5.27 -4.37 3.19
CA PHE A 249 -6.10 -4.73 4.34
C PHE A 249 -6.48 -3.50 5.15
N ASP A 250 -7.74 -3.42 5.56
CA ASP A 250 -8.23 -2.41 6.49
C ASP A 250 -7.92 -2.88 7.91
N PRO A 251 -7.12 -2.18 8.74
CA PRO A 251 -6.71 -2.68 10.05
C PRO A 251 -7.85 -3.16 10.96
N TYR A 252 -9.08 -2.67 10.79
CA TYR A 252 -10.23 -3.02 11.64
C TYR A 252 -11.09 -4.20 11.15
N LYS A 253 -10.74 -4.85 10.03
CA LYS A 253 -11.61 -5.87 9.40
C LYS A 253 -11.06 -7.31 9.32
N PRO A 254 -9.81 -7.57 8.89
CA PRO A 254 -9.35 -8.91 8.59
C PRO A 254 -9.07 -9.69 9.88
N ASP A 255 -9.16 -11.01 9.78
CA ASP A 255 -8.44 -11.87 10.72
C ASP A 255 -6.93 -11.74 10.42
N PRO A 256 -6.09 -11.35 11.40
CA PRO A 256 -4.65 -11.23 11.21
C PRO A 256 -3.97 -12.50 10.68
N THR A 257 -4.56 -13.68 10.93
CA THR A 257 -4.01 -14.97 10.48
C THR A 257 -4.15 -15.20 8.97
N ASP A 258 -5.10 -14.52 8.33
CA ASP A 258 -5.40 -14.68 6.90
C ASP A 258 -4.57 -13.75 6.00
N ILE A 259 -3.74 -12.88 6.59
CA ILE A 259 -3.01 -11.86 5.82
C ILE A 259 -1.68 -12.42 5.31
N PRO A 260 -1.47 -12.51 3.98
CA PRO A 260 -0.20 -12.97 3.42
C PRO A 260 0.86 -11.87 3.54
N CYS A 261 1.65 -11.84 4.63
CA CYS A 261 2.59 -10.75 4.94
C CYS A 261 3.42 -10.25 3.75
N HIS A 262 3.96 -11.13 2.91
CA HIS A 262 4.78 -10.74 1.74
C HIS A 262 4.01 -9.99 0.64
N LEU A 263 2.69 -10.17 0.59
CA LEU A 263 1.77 -9.69 -0.45
C LEU A 263 0.60 -8.90 0.16
N ALA A 264 0.80 -8.34 1.33
CA ALA A 264 -0.18 -7.52 2.02
C ALA A 264 0.41 -6.16 2.34
N LYS A 265 -0.45 -5.15 2.34
CA LYS A 265 -0.07 -3.78 2.69
C LYS A 265 -1.22 -3.08 3.39
N ASP A 266 -0.91 -2.18 4.29
CA ASP A 266 -1.92 -1.35 4.94
C ASP A 266 -2.71 -0.58 3.88
N PHE A 267 -4.03 -0.49 4.07
CA PHE A 267 -4.93 0.17 3.13
C PHE A 267 -4.56 1.64 2.86
N SER A 268 -3.81 2.32 3.74
CA SER A 268 -3.32 3.69 3.53
C SER A 268 -2.47 3.84 2.26
N TYR A 269 -1.87 2.75 1.78
CA TYR A 269 -1.08 2.72 0.54
C TYR A 269 -1.89 2.26 -0.68
N TRP A 270 -3.21 2.11 -0.58
CA TRP A 270 -4.05 1.57 -1.66
C TRP A 270 -3.96 2.39 -2.96
N TYR A 271 -3.81 3.71 -2.87
CA TYR A 271 -3.66 4.59 -4.05
C TYR A 271 -2.48 4.19 -4.96
N GLN A 272 -1.49 3.44 -4.45
CA GLN A 272 -0.32 2.98 -5.20
C GLN A 272 -0.60 1.82 -6.16
N GLN A 273 -1.68 1.06 -5.92
CA GLN A 273 -2.11 -0.09 -6.73
C GLN A 273 -0.94 -1.05 -7.04
N GLU A 274 -0.28 -1.51 -5.99
CA GLU A 274 1.02 -2.17 -6.04
C GLU A 274 0.91 -3.62 -6.53
N PHE A 275 1.88 -4.01 -7.35
CA PHE A 275 2.18 -5.37 -7.76
C PHE A 275 3.60 -5.71 -7.31
N ARG A 276 3.73 -6.79 -6.55
CA ARG A 276 5.03 -7.24 -6.06
C ARG A 276 5.50 -8.45 -6.81
N MET A 277 6.79 -8.45 -7.10
CA MET A 277 7.55 -9.67 -7.32
C MET A 277 8.43 -9.87 -6.09
N VAL A 278 8.24 -10.99 -5.41
CA VAL A 278 8.86 -11.32 -4.13
C VAL A 278 9.74 -12.55 -4.32
N TRP A 279 10.93 -12.55 -3.70
CA TRP A 279 11.76 -13.73 -3.59
C TRP A 279 12.03 -14.09 -2.14
N THR A 280 11.73 -15.35 -1.81
CA THR A 280 11.84 -15.87 -0.45
C THR A 280 12.77 -17.08 -0.38
N LYS A 281 13.34 -17.27 0.81
CA LYS A 281 14.07 -18.47 1.25
C LYS A 281 14.04 -18.49 2.78
N PRO A 282 13.88 -19.65 3.43
CA PRO A 282 13.98 -19.74 4.89
C PRO A 282 15.34 -19.23 5.41
N GLY A 283 15.32 -18.48 6.51
CA GLY A 283 16.52 -17.95 7.16
C GLY A 283 17.20 -16.79 6.43
N LEU A 284 16.49 -16.05 5.58
CA LEU A 284 17.06 -14.88 4.90
C LEU A 284 17.29 -13.75 5.92
N SER A 285 18.51 -13.25 6.00
CA SER A 285 18.88 -12.28 7.03
C SER A 285 18.25 -10.90 6.83
N LEU A 286 17.96 -10.21 7.93
CA LEU A 286 17.42 -8.84 7.92
C LEU A 286 18.43 -7.81 7.38
N ASP A 287 19.73 -8.10 7.44
CA ASP A 287 20.83 -7.25 6.95
C ASP A 287 21.28 -7.55 5.51
N GLU A 288 20.52 -8.38 4.79
CA GLU A 288 20.76 -8.68 3.38
C GLU A 288 20.91 -7.40 2.55
N LYS A 289 21.80 -7.44 1.56
CA LYS A 289 22.07 -6.28 0.71
C LYS A 289 21.25 -6.36 -0.57
N PRO A 290 20.81 -5.21 -1.12
CA PRO A 290 20.20 -5.21 -2.45
C PRO A 290 21.18 -5.75 -3.49
N PHE A 291 20.65 -6.42 -4.50
CA PHE A 291 21.42 -6.91 -5.64
C PHE A 291 20.81 -6.44 -6.95
N PHE A 292 21.57 -6.58 -8.03
CA PHE A 292 21.19 -6.14 -9.36
C PHE A 292 21.17 -7.33 -10.32
N VAL A 293 20.27 -7.25 -11.29
CA VAL A 293 20.17 -8.20 -12.40
C VAL A 293 20.03 -7.45 -13.71
N GLU A 294 20.52 -8.05 -14.80
CA GLU A 294 20.43 -7.50 -16.15
C GLU A 294 19.51 -8.36 -17.02
N LEU A 295 18.46 -7.75 -17.57
CA LEU A 295 17.48 -8.43 -18.42
C LEU A 295 17.80 -8.26 -19.92
N GLY A 296 18.81 -7.44 -20.24
CA GLY A 296 19.00 -6.83 -21.55
C GLY A 296 17.94 -5.76 -21.82
N THR A 297 18.07 -5.10 -22.98
CA THR A 297 17.13 -4.04 -23.39
C THR A 297 15.67 -4.47 -23.25
N LEU A 298 14.86 -3.57 -22.69
CA LEU A 298 13.40 -3.72 -22.57
C LEU A 298 12.64 -3.15 -23.76
N GLU A 299 13.35 -2.74 -24.82
CA GLU A 299 12.75 -2.34 -26.08
C GLU A 299 11.79 -3.41 -26.62
N GLY A 300 10.64 -2.96 -27.09
CA GLY A 300 9.55 -3.83 -27.57
C GLY A 300 8.71 -4.52 -26.48
N ILE A 301 9.05 -4.36 -25.19
CA ILE A 301 8.22 -4.85 -24.06
C ILE A 301 7.94 -3.79 -22.98
N ALA A 302 8.53 -2.61 -23.14
CA ALA A 302 8.32 -1.46 -22.28
C ALA A 302 8.45 -0.16 -23.07
N SER A 303 8.03 0.94 -22.45
CA SER A 303 8.22 2.31 -22.91
C SER A 303 8.75 3.15 -21.75
N MET A 304 9.58 4.14 -22.06
CA MET A 304 10.24 4.98 -21.07
C MET A 304 9.84 6.44 -21.26
N TYR A 305 9.51 7.10 -20.15
CA TYR A 305 9.22 8.53 -20.10
C TYR A 305 10.09 9.15 -19.01
N VAL A 306 10.88 10.16 -19.35
CA VAL A 306 11.76 10.85 -18.40
C VAL A 306 11.72 12.34 -18.66
N PHE A 307 11.87 13.15 -17.61
CA PHE A 307 12.10 14.57 -17.77
C PHE A 307 13.49 14.86 -18.37
N PRO A 308 13.64 15.99 -19.10
CA PRO A 308 14.96 16.48 -19.49
C PRO A 308 15.82 16.80 -18.26
N LYS A 309 17.15 16.84 -18.45
CA LYS A 309 18.08 17.30 -17.42
C LYS A 309 17.96 18.80 -17.22
#